data_AF-A0A3D0RIB6-F1
#
_entry.id   AF-A0A3D0RIB6-F1
#
_cell.length_a   1.000
_cell.length_b   1.000
_cell.length_c   1.000
_cell.angle_alpha   90.00
_cell.angle_beta   90.00
_cell.angle_gamma   90.00
#
_symmetry.space_group_name_H-M   'P 1'
#
loop_
_entity.id
_entity.type
_entity.pdbx_description
1 polymer ?
#
loop_
_entity_poly.entity_id
_entity_poly.type
_entity_poly.pdbx_seq_one_letter_code
_entity_poly.pdbx_strand_id
1 'polypeptide(L)'
;MLLSSFYLAPVEYYSVFFRASSTVIEVYENYQKQSYRNRCNIVGANGSMALSIPVEKPSAVKCRMKDVRIADHGNWRHLHWNAIVSAYSSTPFFEYYADELQPFYEKRIPFLVDFNLQLHELICGWLRIE
;
A
#
# COMPACT_ATOMS: atom_id res chain seq x y z
N MET A 1 0.16 -20.18 -3.66
CA MET A 1 1.44 -19.48 -3.40
C MET A 1 1.26 -18.53 -2.22
N LEU A 2 2.27 -18.37 -1.36
CA LEU A 2 2.21 -17.50 -0.18
C LEU A 2 2.94 -16.19 -0.45
N LEU A 3 2.30 -15.05 -0.19
CA LEU A 3 2.81 -13.71 -0.49
C LEU A 3 2.69 -12.78 0.72
N SER A 4 3.61 -11.84 0.88
CA SER A 4 3.56 -10.84 1.96
C SER A 4 2.59 -9.71 1.64
N SER A 5 1.96 -9.13 2.67
CA SER A 5 1.14 -7.91 2.52
C SER A 5 2.01 -6.68 2.18
N PHE A 6 1.74 -6.02 1.05
CA PHE A 6 2.51 -4.86 0.58
C PHE A 6 1.64 -3.61 0.40
N TYR A 7 2.24 -2.45 0.67
CA TYR A 7 1.64 -1.13 0.41
C TYR A 7 1.87 -0.76 -1.06
N LEU A 8 0.79 -0.50 -1.82
CA LEU A 8 0.84 -0.16 -3.25
C LEU A 8 1.88 -1.00 -4.01
N ALA A 9 1.62 -2.31 -4.04
CA ALA A 9 2.60 -3.30 -4.48
C ALA A 9 3.05 -3.06 -5.93
N PRO A 10 4.26 -3.50 -6.30
CA PRO A 10 4.75 -3.35 -7.68
C PRO A 10 3.99 -4.29 -8.63
N VAL A 11 4.03 -4.03 -9.94
CA VAL A 11 3.27 -4.80 -10.94
C VAL A 11 3.63 -6.29 -10.95
N GLU A 12 4.88 -6.62 -10.63
CA GLU A 12 5.38 -7.99 -10.50
C GLU A 12 4.60 -8.75 -9.43
N TYR A 13 4.21 -8.09 -8.34
CA TYR A 13 3.38 -8.68 -7.28
C TYR A 13 2.02 -9.10 -7.84
N TYR A 14 1.31 -8.20 -8.53
CA TYR A 14 0.01 -8.51 -9.13
C TYR A 14 0.09 -9.52 -10.28
N SER A 15 1.21 -9.57 -11.01
CA SER A 15 1.43 -10.58 -12.06
C SER A 15 1.43 -12.01 -11.50
N VAL A 16 1.81 -12.18 -10.24
CA VAL A 16 1.75 -13.46 -9.54
C VAL A 16 0.31 -13.86 -9.26
N PHE A 17 -0.52 -12.94 -8.73
CA PHE A 17 -1.95 -13.20 -8.49
C PHE A 17 -2.67 -13.55 -9.79
N PHE A 18 -2.40 -12.82 -10.87
CA PHE A 18 -3.02 -13.08 -12.17
C PHE A 18 -2.70 -14.47 -12.74
N ARG A 19 -1.52 -15.03 -12.45
CA ARG A 19 -1.05 -16.31 -13.03
C ARG A 19 -1.30 -17.52 -12.14
N ALA A 20 -1.40 -17.32 -10.83
CA ALA A 20 -1.49 -18.41 -9.88
C ALA A 20 -2.94 -18.90 -9.78
N SER A 21 -3.13 -20.22 -9.69
CA SER A 21 -4.44 -20.82 -9.44
C SER A 21 -4.98 -20.55 -8.03
N SER A 22 -4.09 -20.21 -7.09
CA SER A 22 -4.44 -19.86 -5.72
C SER A 22 -3.28 -19.11 -5.05
N THR A 23 -3.61 -18.00 -4.40
CA THR A 23 -2.69 -17.18 -3.61
C THR A 23 -3.24 -16.94 -2.22
N VAL A 24 -2.35 -16.83 -1.24
CA VAL A 24 -2.68 -16.46 0.14
C VAL A 24 -1.74 -15.35 0.57
N ILE A 25 -2.28 -14.29 1.16
CA ILE A 25 -1.49 -13.23 1.78
C ILE A 25 -1.17 -13.63 3.23
N GLU A 26 0.11 -13.75 3.55
CA GLU A 26 0.62 -14.05 4.88
C GLU A 26 0.61 -12.81 5.76
N VAL A 27 -0.05 -12.91 6.91
CA VAL A 27 -0.24 -11.81 7.87
C VAL A 27 0.36 -12.12 9.25
N TYR A 28 0.79 -13.36 9.49
CA TYR A 28 1.40 -13.84 10.73
C TYR A 28 2.92 -13.81 10.70
N GLU A 29 3.53 -13.49 9.56
CA GLU A 29 4.97 -13.25 9.49
C GLU A 29 5.40 -12.06 10.35
N ASN A 30 6.70 -11.99 10.66
CA ASN A 30 7.24 -10.83 11.38
C ASN A 30 7.37 -9.63 10.43
N TYR A 31 6.97 -8.46 10.92
CA TYR A 31 7.13 -7.20 10.21
C TYR A 31 8.61 -6.90 9.96
N GLN A 32 8.96 -6.70 8.68
CA GLN A 32 10.29 -6.30 8.27
C GLN A 32 10.30 -4.81 7.93
N LYS A 33 11.12 -4.05 8.66
CA LYS A 33 11.33 -2.62 8.42
C LYS A 33 11.98 -2.42 7.04
N GLN A 34 11.76 -1.22 6.48
CA GLN A 34 12.37 -0.81 5.20
C GLN A 34 12.05 -1.76 4.03
N SER A 35 10.85 -2.34 4.02
CA SER A 35 10.38 -3.24 2.98
C SER A 35 9.10 -2.72 2.33
N TYR A 36 8.63 -3.40 1.28
CA TYR A 36 7.37 -3.08 0.60
C TYR A 36 6.13 -3.18 1.50
N ARG A 37 6.25 -3.71 2.72
CA ARG A 37 5.14 -3.78 3.70
C ARG A 37 4.59 -2.40 4.06
N ASN A 38 5.44 -1.37 4.08
CA ASN A 38 5.03 -0.01 4.41
C ASN A 38 5.63 1.05 3.47
N ARG A 39 6.24 0.64 2.36
CA ARG A 39 6.91 1.53 1.40
C ARG A 39 6.53 1.17 -0.02
N CYS A 40 6.39 2.18 -0.86
CA CYS A 40 6.30 2.02 -2.30
C CYS A 40 7.06 3.14 -2.99
N ASN A 41 7.26 3.00 -4.29
CA ASN A 41 7.79 4.06 -5.14
C ASN A 41 6.72 4.44 -6.15
N ILE A 42 6.45 5.73 -6.28
CA ILE A 42 5.65 6.29 -7.37
C ILE A 42 6.58 6.98 -8.36
N VAL A 43 6.13 7.17 -9.60
CA VAL A 43 6.88 7.88 -10.64
C VAL A 43 6.15 9.17 -10.97
N GLY A 44 6.81 10.30 -10.74
CA GLY A 44 6.31 11.62 -11.12
C GLY A 44 7.23 12.31 -12.14
N ALA A 45 6.91 13.55 -12.48
CA ALA A 45 7.65 14.33 -13.48
C ALA A 45 9.16 14.48 -13.16
N ASN A 46 9.52 14.49 -11.87
CA ASN A 46 10.91 14.62 -11.41
C ASN A 46 11.59 13.26 -11.13
N GLY A 47 11.02 12.16 -11.64
CA GLY A 47 11.54 10.81 -11.42
C GLY A 47 10.82 10.05 -10.30
N SER A 48 11.48 9.01 -9.78
CA SER A 48 10.91 8.14 -8.76
C SER A 48 10.91 8.80 -7.38
N MET A 49 9.78 8.72 -6.69
CA MET A 49 9.57 9.22 -5.34
C MET A 49 9.17 8.07 -4.41
N ALA A 50 9.86 7.93 -3.28
CA ALA A 50 9.53 6.95 -2.27
C ALA A 50 8.44 7.47 -1.33
N LEU A 51 7.39 6.68 -1.13
CA LEU A 51 6.37 6.89 -0.10
C LEU A 51 6.58 5.87 1.03
N SER A 52 6.35 6.29 2.27
CA SER A 52 6.54 5.43 3.44
C SER A 52 5.46 5.71 4.47
N ILE A 53 4.60 4.72 4.72
CA ILE A 53 3.62 4.77 5.80
C ILE A 53 4.39 4.66 7.13
N PRO A 54 4.29 5.65 8.03
CA PRO A 54 4.92 5.57 9.34
C PRO A 54 4.18 4.53 10.19
N VAL A 55 4.93 3.71 10.91
CA VAL A 55 4.39 2.69 11.80
C VAL A 55 4.80 3.00 13.23
N GLU A 56 3.95 2.65 14.19
CA GLU A 56 4.28 2.76 15.60
C GLU A 56 5.49 1.87 15.92
N LYS A 57 6.34 2.31 16.87
CA LYS A 57 7.47 1.51 17.32
C LYS A 57 6.91 0.22 17.94
N PRO A 58 7.28 -0.97 17.44
CA PRO A 58 6.79 -2.20 18.02
C PRO A 58 7.25 -2.33 19.47
N SER A 59 6.34 -2.73 20.35
CA SER A 59 6.63 -2.97 21.77
C SER A 59 7.49 -4.22 22.01
N ALA A 60 7.40 -5.20 21.10
CA ALA A 60 8.19 -6.43 21.13
C ALA A 60 9.27 -6.44 20.03
N VAL A 61 10.36 -7.19 20.26
CA VAL A 61 11.45 -7.41 19.27
C VAL A 61 10.93 -8.03 17.98
N LYS A 62 9.91 -8.89 18.08
CA LYS A 62 9.19 -9.48 16.96
C LYS A 62 7.74 -9.03 17.03
N CYS A 63 7.27 -8.33 16.01
CA CYS A 63 5.88 -7.90 15.86
C CYS A 63 5.34 -8.52 14.58
N ARG A 64 4.19 -9.18 14.68
CA ARG A 64 3.56 -9.81 13.51
C ARG A 64 2.96 -8.75 12.62
N MET A 65 2.96 -8.97 11.31
CA MET A 65 2.43 -8.03 10.33
C MET A 65 1.00 -7.58 10.66
N LYS A 66 0.15 -8.51 11.10
CA LYS A 66 -1.22 -8.21 11.52
C LYS A 66 -1.36 -7.28 12.74
N ASP A 67 -0.33 -7.19 13.57
CA ASP A 67 -0.36 -6.38 14.81
C ASP A 67 0.33 -5.01 14.61
N VAL A 68 0.85 -4.73 13.42
CA VAL A 68 1.53 -3.46 13.12
C VAL A 68 0.52 -2.33 12.98
N ARG A 69 0.69 -1.29 13.80
CA ARG A 69 -0.15 -0.10 13.80
C ARG A 69 0.48 1.03 12.98
N ILE A 70 -0.35 1.74 12.24
CA ILE A 70 0.04 2.95 11.52
C ILE A 70 0.14 4.10 12.53
N ALA A 71 1.27 4.81 12.51
CA ALA A 71 1.45 5.99 13.33
C ALA A 71 0.71 7.20 12.72
N ASP A 72 0.12 8.04 13.57
CA ASP A 72 -0.70 9.18 13.13
C ASP A 72 0.08 10.51 13.09
N HIS A 73 1.40 10.46 13.17
CA HIS A 73 2.26 11.66 13.15
C HIS A 73 2.74 12.00 11.74
N GLY A 74 3.19 13.25 11.55
CA GLY A 74 3.87 13.68 10.34
C GLY A 74 2.97 13.89 9.11
N ASN A 75 1.64 13.89 9.29
CA ASN A 75 0.65 14.17 8.24
C ASN A 75 0.87 13.35 6.95
N TRP A 76 1.36 12.11 7.10
CA TRP A 76 1.79 11.27 5.97
C TRP A 76 0.67 11.01 4.95
N ARG A 77 -0.58 10.94 5.43
CA ARG A 77 -1.79 10.78 4.62
C ARG A 77 -1.93 11.91 3.59
N HIS A 78 -1.93 13.15 4.06
CA HIS A 78 -1.97 14.32 3.20
C HIS A 78 -0.74 14.42 2.28
N LEU A 79 0.47 14.11 2.80
CA LEU A 79 1.69 14.12 2.00
C LEU A 79 1.65 13.09 0.87
N HIS A 80 1.20 11.87 1.14
CA HIS A 80 1.05 10.81 0.15
C HIS A 80 0.01 11.19 -0.90
N TRP A 81 -1.15 11.71 -0.48
CA TRP A 81 -2.18 12.14 -1.43
C TRP A 81 -1.69 13.24 -2.36
N ASN A 82 -1.06 14.28 -1.81
CA ASN A 82 -0.48 15.36 -2.62
C ASN A 82 0.60 14.84 -3.58
N ALA A 83 1.43 13.88 -3.15
CA ALA A 83 2.43 13.26 -4.00
C ALA A 83 1.79 12.50 -5.17
N ILE A 84 0.72 11.74 -4.91
CA ILE A 84 -0.04 11.01 -5.94
C ILE A 84 -0.71 11.98 -6.92
N VAL A 85 -1.42 13.00 -6.43
CA VAL A 85 -2.04 14.04 -7.27
C VAL A 85 -0.98 14.77 -8.10
N SER A 86 0.14 15.16 -7.50
CA SER A 86 1.23 15.82 -8.22
C SER A 86 1.87 14.94 -9.29
N ALA A 87 1.94 13.62 -9.07
CA ALA A 87 2.55 12.69 -10.00
C ALA A 87 1.63 12.35 -11.17
N TYR A 88 0.31 12.25 -10.92
CA TYR A 88 -0.62 11.63 -11.86
C TYR A 88 -1.78 12.53 -12.33
N SER A 89 -2.01 13.72 -11.77
CA SER A 89 -3.16 14.57 -12.16
C SER A 89 -3.20 14.97 -13.63
N SER A 90 -2.05 15.02 -14.31
CA SER A 90 -1.96 15.30 -15.75
C SER A 90 -2.07 14.04 -16.62
N THR A 91 -2.15 12.85 -16.03
CA THR A 91 -2.24 11.58 -16.77
C THR A 91 -3.69 11.28 -17.16
N PRO A 92 -3.90 10.59 -18.30
CA PRO A 92 -5.24 10.15 -18.68
C PRO A 92 -5.88 9.30 -17.58
N PHE A 93 -7.18 9.48 -17.36
CA PHE A 93 -7.99 8.71 -16.41
C PHE A 93 -7.67 8.90 -14.93
N PHE A 94 -6.80 9.84 -14.52
CA PHE A 94 -6.51 10.05 -13.10
C PHE A 94 -7.79 10.30 -12.28
N GLU A 95 -8.66 11.19 -12.74
CA GLU A 95 -9.93 11.51 -12.07
C GLU A 95 -10.82 10.28 -11.87
N TYR A 96 -10.81 9.34 -12.82
CA TYR A 96 -11.58 8.10 -12.72
C TYR A 96 -11.13 7.22 -11.54
N TYR A 97 -9.81 7.15 -11.27
CA TYR A 97 -9.26 6.35 -10.17
C TYR A 97 -9.11 7.13 -8.86
N ALA A 98 -9.00 8.46 -8.94
CA ALA A 98 -8.73 9.32 -7.79
C ALA A 98 -9.82 9.19 -6.72
N ASP A 99 -11.09 9.16 -7.10
CA ASP A 99 -12.22 9.09 -6.18
C ASP A 99 -12.23 7.82 -5.32
N GLU A 100 -11.79 6.69 -5.88
CA GLU A 100 -11.71 5.42 -5.15
C GLU A 100 -10.44 5.31 -4.30
N LEU A 101 -9.36 5.98 -4.71
CA LEU A 101 -8.06 5.93 -4.04
C LEU A 101 -7.93 6.95 -2.90
N GLN A 102 -8.53 8.15 -3.05
CA GLN A 102 -8.48 9.23 -2.07
C GLN A 102 -8.92 8.83 -0.66
N PRO A 103 -9.99 8.02 -0.45
CA PRO A 103 -10.45 7.65 0.89
C PRO A 103 -9.39 6.97 1.75
N PHE A 104 -8.42 6.27 1.16
CA PHE A 104 -7.31 5.66 1.88
C PHE A 104 -6.39 6.70 2.52
N TYR A 105 -6.30 7.89 1.94
CA TYR A 105 -5.46 8.98 2.43
C TYR A 105 -6.25 10.03 3.24
N GLU A 106 -7.54 9.80 3.47
CA GLU A 106 -8.37 10.64 4.34
C GLU A 106 -8.79 9.91 5.60
N LYS A 107 -9.27 8.67 5.45
CA LYS A 107 -9.76 7.86 6.55
C LYS A 107 -8.60 7.30 7.38
N ARG A 108 -8.86 7.10 8.68
CA ARG A 108 -7.90 6.46 9.58
C ARG A 108 -8.15 4.96 9.59
N ILE A 109 -7.20 4.20 9.06
CA ILE A 109 -7.14 2.74 9.19
C ILE A 109 -6.05 2.41 10.22
N PRO A 110 -6.37 1.79 11.37
CA PRO A 110 -5.40 1.64 12.46
C PRO A 110 -4.24 0.68 12.17
N PHE A 111 -4.51 -0.41 11.45
CA PHE A 111 -3.53 -1.47 11.20
C PHE A 111 -2.99 -1.41 9.78
N LEU A 112 -1.68 -1.64 9.65
CA LEU A 112 -1.00 -1.62 8.35
C LEU A 112 -1.49 -2.74 7.44
N VAL A 113 -1.77 -3.92 8.01
CA VAL A 113 -2.27 -5.06 7.22
C VAL A 113 -3.63 -4.75 6.60
N ASP A 114 -4.54 -4.15 7.36
CA ASP A 114 -5.90 -3.82 6.89
C ASP A 114 -5.83 -2.79 5.77
N PHE A 115 -4.96 -1.79 5.94
CA PHE A 115 -4.71 -0.77 4.92
C PHE A 115 -4.22 -1.38 3.61
N ASN A 116 -3.21 -2.26 3.69
CA ASN A 116 -2.63 -2.93 2.53
C ASN A 116 -3.62 -3.89 1.86
N LEU A 117 -4.41 -4.65 2.62
CA LEU A 117 -5.39 -5.60 2.09
C LEU A 117 -6.52 -4.88 1.37
N GLN A 118 -7.06 -3.81 1.96
CA GLN A 118 -8.10 -3.00 1.30
C GLN A 118 -7.59 -2.33 0.01
N LEU A 119 -6.34 -1.82 0.00
CA LEU A 119 -5.73 -1.31 -1.22
C LEU A 119 -5.49 -2.42 -2.26
N HIS A 120 -5.07 -3.59 -1.81
CA HIS A 120 -4.87 -4.74 -2.68
C HIS A 120 -6.18 -5.15 -3.35
N GLU A 121 -7.28 -5.24 -2.60
CA GLU A 121 -8.63 -5.54 -3.12
C GLU A 121 -9.07 -4.51 -4.16
N LEU A 122 -8.87 -3.22 -3.90
CA LEU A 122 -9.16 -2.16 -4.87
C LEU A 122 -8.39 -2.37 -6.19
N ILE A 123 -7.08 -2.58 -6.10
CA ILE A 123 -6.23 -2.74 -7.28
C ILE A 123 -6.56 -4.04 -8.04
N CYS A 124 -6.83 -5.14 -7.34
CA CYS A 124 -7.30 -6.38 -7.97
C CYS A 124 -8.64 -6.17 -8.69
N GLY A 125 -9.55 -5.36 -8.13
CA GLY A 125 -10.79 -4.95 -8.79
C GLY A 125 -10.54 -4.20 -10.09
N TRP A 126 -9.63 -3.22 -10.10
CA TRP A 126 -9.24 -2.49 -11.32
C TRP A 126 -8.60 -3.39 -12.37
N LEU A 127 -7.74 -4.31 -11.93
CA LEU A 127 -7.02 -5.24 -12.82
C LEU A 127 -7.84 -6.48 -13.22
N ARG A 128 -9.04 -6.64 -12.66
CA ARG A 128 -9.92 -7.82 -12.84
C ARG A 128 -9.20 -9.13 -12.50
N ILE A 129 -8.49 -9.13 -11.37
CA ILE A 129 -7.86 -10.31 -10.77
C ILE A 129 -8.85 -10.89 -9.77
N GLU A 130 -9.14 -12.19 -9.90
CA GLU A 130 -10.05 -12.97 -9.03
C GLU A 130 -9.36 -13.52 -7.78
#